data_AF-A0A6P3RSP8-F1
#
_entry.id   AF-A0A6P3RSP8-F1
#
_cell.length_a   1.000
_cell.length_b   1.000
_cell.length_c   1.000
_cell.angle_alpha   90.00
_cell.angle_beta   90.00
_cell.angle_gamma   90.00
#
_symmetry.space_group_name_H-M   'P 1'
#
loop_
_entity.id
_entity.type
_entity.pdbx_description
1 polymer ?
#
loop_
_entity_poly.entity_id
_entity_poly.type
_entity_poly.pdbx_seq_one_letter_code
_entity_poly.pdbx_strand_id
1 'polypeptide(L)'
;MRDNNQINRNNNFQTFPQAVLLLFRCATGEAWQEIMLACLPGKLCDPESDYSPGEEYTCGSNFAIVYFISFYMLCAFLIINLFVAVIMDNFDYLTRDWSILGPHHLDEFKRIWSEYDPEAKGRIKHLDVVTLLRRIQPPLGFGKLCPHRVACK
;
A
#
# COMPACT_ATOMS: atom_id res chain seq x y z
N MET A 1 -18.06 -0.26 34.39
CA MET A 1 -16.77 0.33 33.92
C MET A 1 -16.58 1.70 34.54
N ARG A 2 -15.39 2.04 35.06
CA ARG A 2 -15.07 3.40 35.53
C ARG A 2 -14.52 4.22 34.36
N ASP A 3 -15.03 5.44 34.17
CA ASP A 3 -14.69 6.29 33.01
C ASP A 3 -13.24 6.82 33.00
N ASN A 4 -12.52 6.75 34.11
CA ASN A 4 -11.14 7.27 34.24
C ASN A 4 -10.04 6.21 33.99
N ASN A 5 -10.37 5.02 33.49
CA ASN A 5 -9.39 4.00 33.12
C ASN A 5 -9.27 3.89 31.59
N GLN A 6 -8.13 3.39 31.10
CA GLN A 6 -7.93 3.14 29.67
C GLN A 6 -8.84 2.04 29.14
N ILE A 7 -9.32 1.13 30.01
CA ILE A 7 -10.39 0.18 29.66
C ILE A 7 -11.73 0.75 30.12
N ASN A 8 -12.56 1.16 29.16
CA ASN A 8 -13.85 1.82 29.37
C ASN A 8 -14.85 1.51 28.23
N ARG A 9 -16.04 2.12 28.25
CA ARG A 9 -17.11 1.85 27.28
C ARG A 9 -16.68 2.06 25.82
N ASN A 10 -15.75 2.97 25.57
CA ASN A 10 -15.27 3.33 24.24
C ASN A 10 -13.95 2.61 23.87
N ASN A 11 -13.29 1.95 24.83
CA ASN A 11 -12.01 1.29 24.63
C ASN A 11 -11.97 -0.01 25.45
N ASN A 12 -12.45 -1.12 24.88
CA ASN A 12 -12.54 -2.41 25.56
C ASN A 12 -12.45 -3.61 24.60
N PHE A 13 -12.43 -4.80 25.20
CA PHE A 13 -12.38 -6.10 24.52
C PHE A 13 -13.69 -6.91 24.64
N GLN A 14 -14.82 -6.29 25.00
CA GLN A 14 -16.08 -7.03 25.24
C GLN A 14 -16.75 -7.54 23.97
N THR A 15 -16.56 -6.83 22.86
CA THR A 15 -17.12 -7.23 21.56
C THR A 15 -16.02 -7.20 20.50
N PHE A 16 -16.18 -8.04 19.48
CA PHE A 16 -15.19 -8.15 18.41
C PHE A 16 -14.91 -6.80 17.69
N PRO A 17 -15.91 -6.00 17.29
CA PRO A 17 -15.63 -4.72 16.63
C PRO A 17 -14.89 -3.72 17.53
N GLN A 18 -15.22 -3.68 18.84
CA GLN A 18 -14.53 -2.81 19.80
C GLN A 18 -13.08 -3.25 20.02
N ALA A 19 -12.84 -4.56 20.11
CA ALA A 19 -11.48 -5.10 20.19
C ALA A 19 -10.63 -4.71 18.97
N VAL A 20 -11.19 -4.78 17.76
CA VAL A 20 -10.50 -4.35 16.54
C VAL A 20 -10.22 -2.85 16.56
N LEU A 21 -11.17 -2.02 16.98
CA LEU A 21 -10.97 -0.57 17.09
C LEU A 21 -9.87 -0.22 18.10
N LEU A 22 -9.83 -0.91 19.26
CA LEU A 22 -8.78 -0.75 20.24
C LEU A 22 -7.42 -1.17 19.67
N LEU A 23 -7.34 -2.29 18.95
CA LEU A 23 -6.10 -2.73 18.32
C LEU A 23 -5.64 -1.77 17.21
N PHE A 24 -6.57 -1.18 16.46
CA PHE A 24 -6.26 -0.12 15.51
C PHE A 24 -5.67 1.11 16.20
N ARG A 25 -6.24 1.54 17.34
CA ARG A 25 -5.67 2.60 18.19
C ARG A 25 -4.28 2.25 18.69
N CYS A 26 -4.02 0.99 19.05
CA CYS A 26 -2.67 0.56 19.41
C CYS A 26 -1.70 0.57 18.21
N ALA A 27 -2.17 0.20 17.01
CA ALA A 27 -1.37 0.21 15.79
C ALA A 27 -0.95 1.63 15.36
N THR A 28 -1.76 2.65 15.64
CA THR A 28 -1.39 4.06 15.43
C THR A 28 -0.44 4.59 16.51
N GLY A 29 -0.12 3.79 17.53
CA GLY A 29 0.78 4.16 18.63
C GLY A 29 0.11 5.00 19.72
N GLU A 30 -1.21 5.16 19.71
CA GLU A 30 -1.89 6.03 20.66
C GLU A 30 -2.07 5.33 22.03
N ALA A 31 -1.32 5.80 23.04
CA ALA A 31 -1.43 5.38 24.45
C ALA A 31 -1.44 3.85 24.69
N TRP A 32 -0.89 3.06 23.78
CA TRP A 32 -0.93 1.59 23.83
C TRP A 32 -0.28 1.01 25.10
N GLN A 33 0.71 1.70 25.64
CA GLN A 33 1.39 1.35 26.88
C GLN A 33 0.43 1.43 28.08
N GLU A 34 -0.39 2.48 28.14
CA GLU A 34 -1.37 2.67 29.21
C GLU A 34 -2.50 1.64 29.11
N ILE A 35 -2.92 1.30 27.87
CA ILE A 35 -3.89 0.23 27.62
C ILE A 35 -3.33 -1.12 28.10
N MET A 36 -2.06 -1.43 27.80
CA MET A 36 -1.38 -2.62 28.30
C MET A 36 -1.36 -2.66 29.83
N LEU A 37 -0.99 -1.56 30.50
CA LEU A 37 -0.98 -1.45 31.96
C LEU A 37 -2.39 -1.61 32.57
N ALA A 38 -3.43 -1.19 31.84
CA ALA A 38 -4.81 -1.38 32.23
C ALA A 38 -5.31 -2.83 32.09
N CYS A 39 -4.57 -3.70 31.39
CA CYS A 39 -4.85 -5.14 31.25
C CYS A 39 -4.00 -6.06 32.16
N LEU A 40 -3.06 -5.51 32.94
CA LEU A 40 -2.29 -6.25 33.95
C LEU A 40 -3.19 -6.78 35.09
N PRO A 41 -2.76 -7.77 35.89
CA PRO A 41 -3.55 -8.29 37.01
C PRO A 41 -3.91 -7.21 38.05
N GLY A 42 -4.92 -7.49 38.88
CA GLY A 42 -5.36 -6.57 39.94
C GLY A 42 -6.45 -5.60 39.50
N LYS A 43 -7.17 -5.90 38.40
CA LYS A 43 -8.24 -5.04 37.88
C LYS A 43 -9.58 -5.53 38.37
N LEU A 44 -10.49 -4.58 38.53
CA LEU A 44 -11.88 -4.86 38.85
C LEU A 44 -12.51 -5.66 37.70
N CYS A 45 -13.05 -6.83 38.03
CA CYS A 45 -13.82 -7.66 37.12
C CYS A 45 -15.16 -7.00 36.75
N ASP A 46 -15.72 -7.41 35.62
CA ASP A 46 -17.07 -6.98 35.24
C ASP A 46 -18.09 -7.61 36.21
N PRO A 47 -19.08 -6.88 36.75
CA PRO A 47 -20.11 -7.47 37.60
C PRO A 47 -20.88 -8.63 36.95
N GLU A 48 -20.94 -8.70 35.62
CA GLU A 48 -21.58 -9.80 34.89
C GLU A 48 -20.66 -11.01 34.67
N SER A 49 -19.41 -10.95 35.13
CA SER A 49 -18.45 -12.04 35.01
C SER A 49 -18.52 -13.02 36.18
N ASP A 50 -18.16 -14.28 35.92
CA ASP A 50 -18.14 -15.33 36.93
C ASP A 50 -16.89 -15.18 37.84
N TYR A 51 -17.07 -14.58 39.02
CA TYR A 51 -16.04 -14.50 40.07
C TYR A 51 -16.61 -14.85 41.44
N SER A 52 -15.80 -15.41 42.35
CA SER A 52 -16.24 -15.75 43.70
C SER A 52 -16.38 -14.50 44.58
N PRO A 53 -17.28 -14.48 45.58
CA PRO A 53 -17.35 -13.38 46.54
C PRO A 53 -15.99 -13.10 47.20
N GLY A 54 -15.46 -11.88 47.03
CA GLY A 54 -14.13 -11.48 47.51
C GLY A 54 -13.01 -11.51 46.44
N GLU A 55 -13.29 -11.98 45.22
CA GLU A 55 -12.32 -12.08 44.11
C GLU A 55 -12.50 -10.98 43.04
N GLU A 56 -13.11 -9.85 43.40
CA GLU A 56 -13.47 -8.76 42.48
C GLU A 56 -12.27 -8.13 41.75
N TYR A 57 -11.04 -8.25 42.29
CA TYR A 57 -9.82 -7.66 41.74
C TYR A 57 -8.88 -8.69 41.08
N THR A 58 -9.41 -9.85 40.70
CA THR A 58 -8.61 -10.94 40.11
C THR A 58 -8.46 -10.85 38.59
N CYS A 59 -9.14 -9.90 37.93
CA CYS A 59 -9.10 -9.75 36.48
C CYS A 59 -7.81 -9.09 35.98
N GLY A 60 -7.43 -9.44 34.74
CA GLY A 60 -6.19 -9.05 34.10
C GLY A 60 -5.12 -10.14 34.15
N SER A 61 -4.09 -10.02 33.31
CA SER A 61 -3.04 -11.04 33.20
C SER A 61 -1.69 -10.43 32.86
N ASN A 62 -0.62 -10.99 33.43
CA ASN A 62 0.76 -10.62 33.06
C ASN A 62 1.06 -10.95 31.59
N PHE A 63 0.27 -11.84 30.97
CA PHE A 63 0.33 -12.12 29.54
C PHE A 63 0.07 -10.88 28.67
N ALA A 64 -0.61 -9.85 29.19
CA ALA A 64 -0.85 -8.60 28.48
C ALA A 64 0.46 -7.96 27.96
N ILE A 65 1.56 -8.05 28.72
CA ILE A 65 2.86 -7.50 28.31
C ILE A 65 3.33 -8.16 27.01
N VAL A 66 3.32 -9.49 26.97
CA VAL A 66 3.75 -10.26 25.80
C VAL A 66 2.81 -10.01 24.62
N TYR A 67 1.50 -9.98 24.86
CA TYR A 67 0.50 -9.70 23.84
C TYR A 67 0.71 -8.34 23.16
N PHE A 68 0.76 -7.24 23.93
CA PHE A 68 0.84 -5.90 23.36
C PHE A 68 2.22 -5.62 22.72
N ILE A 69 3.32 -6.08 23.32
CA ILE A 69 4.66 -5.90 22.74
C ILE A 69 4.79 -6.66 21.42
N SER A 70 4.38 -7.94 21.39
CA SER A 70 4.44 -8.74 20.16
C SER A 70 3.54 -8.16 19.06
N PHE A 71 2.32 -7.75 19.40
CA PHE A 71 1.42 -7.08 18.48
C PHE A 71 2.03 -5.80 17.90
N TYR A 72 2.61 -4.94 18.73
CA TYR A 72 3.24 -3.70 18.28
C TYR A 72 4.41 -3.95 17.32
N MET A 73 5.30 -4.89 17.67
CA MET A 73 6.44 -5.25 16.82
C MET A 73 6.00 -5.84 15.47
N LEU A 74 5.03 -6.75 15.48
CA LEU A 74 4.49 -7.35 14.26
C LEU A 74 3.77 -6.32 13.39
N CYS A 75 2.97 -5.45 13.99
CA CYS A 75 2.24 -4.41 13.27
C CYS A 75 3.21 -3.41 12.62
N ALA A 76 4.22 -2.95 13.36
CA ALA A 76 5.25 -2.06 12.82
C ALA A 76 6.00 -2.70 11.64
N PHE A 77 6.40 -3.97 11.77
CA PHE A 77 7.05 -4.73 10.69
C PHE A 77 6.15 -4.82 9.44
N LEU A 78 4.88 -5.14 9.61
CA LEU A 78 3.93 -5.24 8.50
C LEU A 78 3.69 -3.89 7.82
N ILE A 79 3.51 -2.81 8.58
CA ILE A 79 3.30 -1.45 8.04
C ILE A 79 4.53 -1.01 7.24
N ILE A 80 5.74 -1.23 7.76
CA ILE A 80 6.98 -0.90 7.04
C ILE A 80 7.08 -1.69 5.74
N ASN A 81 6.85 -3.01 5.79
CA ASN A 81 6.91 -3.85 4.58
C ASN A 81 5.87 -3.45 3.54
N LEU A 82 4.65 -3.07 3.97
CA LEU A 82 3.62 -2.55 3.09
C LEU A 82 4.09 -1.24 2.42
N PHE A 83 4.65 -0.32 3.20
CA PHE A 83 5.15 0.95 2.68
C PHE A 83 6.30 0.76 1.69
N VAL A 84 7.25 -0.14 1.99
CA VAL A 84 8.35 -0.50 1.10
C VAL A 84 7.82 -1.09 -0.21
N ALA A 85 6.87 -2.03 -0.15
CA ALA A 85 6.27 -2.62 -1.34
C ALA A 85 5.61 -1.55 -2.22
N VAL A 86 4.79 -0.68 -1.63
CA VAL A 86 4.13 0.43 -2.34
C VAL A 86 5.16 1.39 -2.94
N ILE A 87 6.21 1.76 -2.21
CA ILE A 87 7.27 2.63 -2.73
C ILE A 87 7.99 1.96 -3.89
N MET A 88 8.35 0.68 -3.81
CA MET A 88 9.06 -0.01 -4.88
C MET A 88 8.25 -0.02 -6.19
N ASP A 89 6.95 -0.30 -6.10
CA ASP A 89 6.05 -0.25 -7.26
C ASP A 89 5.96 1.16 -7.87
N ASN A 90 5.97 2.20 -7.02
CA ASN A 90 5.97 3.59 -7.47
C ASN A 90 7.36 4.06 -7.94
N PHE A 91 8.44 3.50 -7.40
CA PHE A 91 9.82 3.86 -7.74
C PHE A 91 10.18 3.35 -9.13
N ASP A 92 9.74 2.16 -9.50
CA ASP A 92 9.85 1.65 -10.87
C ASP A 92 9.12 2.54 -11.88
N TYR A 93 8.01 3.18 -11.48
CA TYR A 93 7.34 4.21 -12.28
C TYR A 93 8.19 5.49 -12.35
N LEU A 94 8.63 6.03 -11.22
CA LEU A 94 9.39 7.29 -11.13
C LEU A 94 10.79 7.23 -11.78
N THR A 95 11.42 6.06 -11.82
CA THR A 95 12.76 5.88 -12.42
C THR A 95 12.72 5.51 -13.91
N ARG A 96 11.55 5.08 -14.44
CA ARG A 96 11.38 4.80 -15.88
C ARG A 96 11.41 6.06 -16.76
N ASP A 97 11.20 7.23 -16.18
CA ASP A 97 11.24 8.53 -16.87
C ASP A 97 12.64 8.97 -17.32
N TRP A 98 13.69 8.22 -16.95
CA TRP A 98 15.07 8.44 -17.42
C TRP A 98 15.49 7.55 -18.59
N SER A 99 14.65 6.61 -19.01
CA SER A 99 14.95 5.83 -20.20
C SER A 99 14.80 6.75 -21.43
N ILE A 100 15.81 6.76 -22.29
CA ILE A 100 15.80 7.49 -23.58
C ILE A 100 14.51 7.16 -24.36
N LEU A 101 13.90 6.00 -24.12
CA LEU A 101 12.65 5.54 -24.72
C LEU A 101 11.52 5.37 -23.69
N GLY A 102 10.82 6.45 -23.35
CA GLY A 102 9.66 6.40 -22.44
C GLY A 102 8.38 5.81 -23.06
N PRO A 103 7.36 5.49 -22.22
CA PRO A 103 6.07 4.93 -22.66
C PRO A 103 5.33 5.83 -23.67
N HIS A 104 5.47 7.14 -23.54
CA HIS A 104 4.86 8.13 -24.44
C HIS A 104 5.34 7.98 -25.89
N HIS A 105 6.60 7.62 -26.13
CA HIS A 105 7.10 7.37 -27.49
C HIS A 105 6.48 6.11 -28.10
N LEU A 106 6.22 5.08 -27.29
CA LEU A 106 5.53 3.86 -27.73
C LEU A 106 4.05 4.11 -28.01
N ASP A 107 3.40 4.97 -27.22
CA ASP A 107 2.02 5.38 -27.47
C ASP A 107 1.88 6.20 -28.75
N GLU A 108 2.84 7.10 -29.03
CA GLU A 108 2.91 7.81 -30.31
C GLU A 108 3.10 6.83 -31.48
N PHE A 109 4.02 5.86 -31.35
CA PHE A 109 4.22 4.83 -32.37
C PHE A 109 2.94 4.04 -32.64
N LYS A 110 2.25 3.54 -31.59
CA LYS A 110 0.99 2.80 -31.74
C LYS A 110 -0.09 3.64 -32.43
N ARG A 111 -0.20 4.93 -32.08
CA ARG A 111 -1.16 5.86 -32.69
C ARG A 111 -0.88 6.09 -34.18
N ILE A 112 0.38 6.23 -34.58
CA ILE A 112 0.72 6.39 -36.01
C ILE A 112 0.55 5.06 -36.74
N TRP A 113 0.95 3.94 -36.13
CA TRP A 113 0.81 2.60 -36.70
C TRP A 113 -0.65 2.26 -37.02
N SER A 114 -1.61 2.62 -36.15
CA SER A 114 -3.02 2.34 -36.38
C SER A 114 -3.61 3.07 -37.60
N GLU A 115 -2.97 4.16 -38.06
CA GLU A 115 -3.35 4.82 -39.32
C GLU A 115 -2.95 3.99 -40.56
N TYR A 116 -1.91 3.14 -40.46
CA TYR A 116 -1.42 2.30 -41.56
C TYR A 116 -1.92 0.85 -41.49
N ASP A 117 -2.27 0.35 -40.31
CA ASP A 117 -2.85 -0.98 -40.09
C ASP A 117 -4.17 -0.91 -39.29
N PRO A 118 -5.25 -0.36 -39.89
CA PRO A 118 -6.53 -0.16 -39.21
C PRO A 118 -7.24 -1.47 -38.84
N GLU A 119 -6.92 -2.56 -39.54
CA GLU A 119 -7.47 -3.90 -39.27
C GLU A 119 -6.61 -4.72 -38.28
N ALA A 120 -5.56 -4.12 -37.71
CA ALA A 120 -4.64 -4.78 -36.77
C ALA A 120 -4.08 -6.12 -37.28
N LYS A 121 -3.71 -6.17 -38.57
CA LYS A 121 -3.11 -7.35 -39.22
C LYS A 121 -1.70 -7.65 -38.72
N GLY A 122 -1.07 -6.70 -38.00
CA GLY A 122 0.30 -6.77 -37.51
C GLY A 122 1.36 -6.53 -38.58
N ARG A 123 0.97 -6.03 -39.77
CA ARG A 123 1.87 -5.83 -40.91
C ARG A 123 1.45 -4.65 -41.79
N ILE A 124 2.43 -3.92 -42.32
CA ILE A 124 2.25 -2.83 -43.30
C ILE A 124 3.06 -3.10 -44.57
N LYS A 125 2.74 -2.41 -45.66
CA LYS A 125 3.54 -2.53 -46.90
C LYS A 125 4.90 -1.88 -46.72
N HIS A 126 5.94 -2.47 -47.30
CA HIS A 126 7.31 -1.93 -47.19
C HIS A 126 7.44 -0.48 -47.68
N LEU A 127 6.63 -0.09 -48.67
CA LEU A 127 6.58 1.28 -49.20
C LEU A 127 6.18 2.32 -48.14
N ASP A 128 5.36 1.91 -47.16
CA ASP A 128 4.79 2.80 -46.15
C ASP A 128 5.70 2.94 -44.91
N VAL A 129 6.73 2.10 -44.80
CA VAL A 129 7.66 2.07 -43.65
C VAL A 129 8.42 3.39 -43.53
N VAL A 130 8.96 3.91 -44.64
CA VAL A 130 9.74 5.16 -44.63
C VAL A 130 8.85 6.36 -44.26
N THR A 131 7.63 6.40 -44.79
CA THR A 131 6.66 7.45 -44.46
C THR A 131 6.20 7.37 -43.00
N LEU A 132 6.06 6.16 -42.44
CA LEU A 132 5.77 5.96 -41.03
C LEU A 132 6.91 6.46 -40.14
N LEU A 133 8.16 6.04 -40.40
CA LEU A 133 9.33 6.41 -39.60
C LEU A 133 9.61 7.92 -39.61
N ARG A 134 9.27 8.63 -40.69
CA ARG A 134 9.37 10.09 -40.77
C ARG A 134 8.27 10.84 -40.00
N ARG A 135 7.14 10.19 -39.72
CA ARG A 135 6.04 10.80 -38.94
C ARG A 135 6.25 10.69 -37.43
N ILE A 136 7.09 9.75 -36.99
CA ILE A 136 7.44 9.54 -35.59
C ILE A 136 8.70 10.34 -35.27
N GLN A 137 8.70 11.09 -34.16
CA GLN A 137 9.87 11.89 -33.75
C GLN A 137 11.01 11.00 -33.20
N PRO A 138 12.26 11.50 -33.22
CA PRO A 138 13.34 10.88 -32.45
C PRO A 138 12.93 10.79 -30.97
N PRO A 139 13.25 9.69 -30.26
CA PRO A 139 14.26 8.67 -30.56
C PRO A 139 13.77 7.42 -31.31
N LEU A 140 12.47 7.26 -31.54
CA LEU A 140 11.88 6.05 -32.13
C LEU A 140 11.75 6.13 -33.66
N GLY A 141 11.60 7.34 -34.19
CA GLY A 141 11.59 7.64 -35.63
C GLY A 141 12.62 8.69 -36.00
N PHE A 142 12.50 9.21 -37.23
CA PHE A 142 13.44 10.20 -37.76
C PHE A 142 12.96 11.65 -37.66
N GLY A 143 11.66 11.85 -37.41
CA GLY A 143 11.02 13.16 -37.43
C GLY A 143 10.84 13.73 -38.84
N LYS A 144 9.96 14.74 -38.96
CA LYS A 144 9.54 15.31 -40.25
C LYS A 144 10.69 15.94 -41.05
N LEU A 145 11.72 16.42 -40.35
CA LEU A 145 12.88 17.12 -40.90
C LEU A 145 13.95 16.17 -41.45
N CYS A 146 13.82 14.85 -41.28
CA CYS A 146 14.82 13.90 -41.76
C CYS A 146 14.92 13.87 -43.30
N PRO A 147 16.13 14.03 -43.87
CA PRO A 147 16.36 13.89 -45.31
C PRO A 147 16.03 12.47 -45.80
N HIS A 148 15.40 12.37 -46.97
CA HIS A 148 14.99 11.08 -47.55
C HIS A 148 16.16 10.09 -47.71
N ARG A 149 17.37 10.61 -47.94
CA ARG A 149 18.59 9.81 -48.07
C ARG A 149 19.03 9.16 -46.76
N VAL A 150 18.74 9.77 -45.60
CA VAL A 150 19.09 9.23 -44.28
C VAL A 150 18.06 8.18 -43.84
N ALA A 151 16.79 8.38 -44.20
CA ALA A 151 15.70 7.43 -43.87
C ALA A 151 15.68 6.16 -44.74
N CYS A 152 16.35 6.16 -45.90
CA CYS A 152 16.38 5.03 -46.85
C CYS A 152 17.76 4.39 -47.00
N LYS A 153 18.74 4.78 -46.18
CA LYS A 153 20.07 4.18 -46.16
C LYS A 153 20.08 2.96 -45.25
#